data_AF-A0A966X5L9-F1
#
_entry.id   AF-A0A966X5L9-F1
#
_cell.length_a   1.000
_cell.length_b   1.000
_cell.length_c   1.000
_cell.angle_alpha   90.00
_cell.angle_beta   90.00
_cell.angle_gamma   90.00
#
_symmetry.space_group_name_H-M   'P 1'
#
loop_
_entity.id
_entity.type
_entity.pdbx_description
1 polymer ?
#
loop_
_entity_poly.entity_id
_entity_poly.type
_entity_poly.pdbx_seq_one_letter_code
_entity_poly.pdbx_strand_id
1 'polypeptide(L)'
;MVRLVLFLLALVAVIFWLLFFSDRPDNQIDPFTLAGDGSALNYCELPPLDGSGKLAVDIPKGNTPGCSYEHFPLPILRECTEPLPDDADDIRGLWLGVEGGHTGHVERIEQCGERVVVTT
;
A
#
# COMPACT_ATOMS: atom_id res chain seq x y z
N MET A 1 -10.30 43.48 -17.95
CA MET A 1 -9.15 42.63 -18.32
C MET A 1 -8.27 42.30 -17.12
N VAL A 2 -7.69 43.27 -16.40
CA VAL A 2 -6.82 43.02 -15.22
C VAL A 2 -7.47 42.15 -14.12
N ARG A 3 -8.73 42.41 -13.76
CA ARG A 3 -9.46 41.62 -12.74
C ARG A 3 -9.62 40.14 -13.13
N LEU A 4 -9.83 39.85 -14.41
CA LEU A 4 -9.97 38.48 -14.92
C LEU A 4 -8.63 37.74 -14.85
N VAL A 5 -7.53 38.40 -15.22
CA VAL A 5 -6.18 37.82 -15.14
C VAL A 5 -5.80 37.50 -13.70
N LEU A 6 -6.05 38.42 -12.75
CA LEU A 6 -5.78 38.19 -11.34
C LEU A 6 -6.59 37.01 -10.77
N PHE A 7 -7.87 36.91 -11.15
CA PHE A 7 -8.71 35.78 -10.74
C PHE A 7 -8.16 34.44 -11.26
N LEU A 8 -7.76 34.38 -12.54
CA LEU A 8 -7.18 33.18 -13.12
C LEU A 8 -5.86 32.80 -12.45
N LEU A 9 -4.98 33.77 -12.14
CA LEU A 9 -3.74 33.51 -11.41
C LEU A 9 -4.00 32.98 -10.00
N ALA A 10 -4.99 33.53 -9.29
CA ALA A 10 -5.40 33.03 -7.98
C ALA A 10 -5.95 31.60 -8.06
N LEU A 11 -6.78 31.30 -9.07
CA LEU A 11 -7.30 29.95 -9.30
C LEU A 11 -6.17 28.95 -9.54
N VAL A 12 -5.20 29.29 -10.41
CA VAL A 12 -4.03 28.44 -10.68
C VAL A 12 -3.20 28.24 -9.41
N ALA A 13 -2.98 29.28 -8.62
CA ALA A 13 -2.26 29.18 -7.35
C ALA A 13 -2.98 28.27 -6.33
N VAL A 14 -4.31 28.35 -6.24
CA VAL A 14 -5.12 27.47 -5.38
C VAL A 14 -5.07 26.03 -5.87
N ILE A 15 -5.20 25.78 -7.17
CA ILE A 15 -5.10 24.42 -7.73
C ILE A 15 -3.71 23.85 -7.48
N PHE A 16 -2.65 24.62 -7.70
CA PHE A 16 -1.28 24.22 -7.40
C PHE A 16 -1.12 23.90 -5.91
N TRP A 17 -1.65 24.72 -5.01
CA TRP A 17 -1.62 24.43 -3.58
C TRP A 17 -2.36 23.13 -3.25
N LEU A 18 -3.55 22.91 -3.80
CA LEU A 18 -4.31 21.68 -3.57
C LEU A 18 -3.60 20.42 -4.09
N LEU A 19 -2.94 20.49 -5.25
CA LEU A 19 -2.26 19.34 -5.84
C LEU A 19 -0.96 18.95 -5.13
N PHE A 20 -0.24 19.93 -4.54
CA PHE A 20 1.12 19.71 -4.05
C PHE A 20 1.29 19.92 -2.54
N PHE A 21 0.41 20.68 -1.89
CA PHE A 21 0.57 21.11 -0.50
C PHE A 21 -0.68 20.86 0.37
N SER A 22 -1.76 20.28 -0.17
CA SER A 22 -2.86 19.82 0.67
C SER A 22 -2.47 18.57 1.45
N ASP A 23 -3.10 18.37 2.60
CA ASP A 23 -2.90 17.16 3.38
C ASP A 23 -3.36 15.95 2.56
N ARG A 24 -2.57 14.87 2.64
CA ARG A 24 -2.97 13.60 2.04
C ARG A 24 -4.22 13.10 2.78
N PRO A 25 -5.17 12.43 2.09
CA PRO A 25 -6.29 11.77 2.76
C PRO A 25 -5.79 10.81 3.83
N ASP A 26 -6.52 10.74 4.94
CA ASP A 26 -6.22 9.81 6.04
C ASP A 26 -6.07 8.37 5.55
N ASN A 27 -5.24 7.60 6.24
CA ASN A 27 -5.04 6.19 5.95
C ASN A 27 -6.36 5.42 6.15
N GLN A 28 -6.84 4.78 5.09
CA GLN A 28 -8.09 4.01 5.10
C GLN A 28 -7.89 2.52 5.40
N ILE A 29 -6.65 2.08 5.66
CA ILE A 29 -6.38 0.71 6.10
C ILE A 29 -7.07 0.46 7.45
N ASP A 30 -7.61 -0.75 7.61
CA ASP A 30 -8.16 -1.22 8.87
C ASP A 30 -7.20 -0.98 10.06
N PRO A 31 -7.64 -0.29 11.13
CA PRO A 31 -6.80 0.00 12.28
C PRO A 31 -6.22 -1.25 12.96
N PHE A 32 -6.91 -2.40 12.91
CA PHE A 32 -6.39 -3.64 13.48
C PHE A 32 -5.18 -4.15 12.70
N THR A 33 -5.20 -4.03 11.38
CA THR A 33 -4.04 -4.32 10.51
C THR A 33 -2.82 -3.48 10.91
N LEU A 34 -3.02 -2.19 11.17
CA LEU A 34 -1.94 -1.26 11.54
C LEU A 34 -1.43 -1.43 12.97
N ALA A 35 -2.26 -1.94 13.88
CA ALA A 35 -1.90 -2.12 15.29
C ALA A 35 -1.29 -3.50 15.60
N GLY A 36 -1.44 -4.46 14.70
CA GLY A 36 -0.94 -5.82 14.89
C GLY A 36 0.50 -6.00 14.45
N ASP A 37 1.13 -7.06 14.97
CA ASP A 37 2.54 -7.37 14.75
C ASP A 37 2.74 -8.41 13.64
N GLY A 38 3.17 -7.93 12.47
CA GLY A 38 3.52 -8.77 11.34
C GLY A 38 4.80 -9.59 11.54
N SER A 39 5.67 -9.22 12.49
CA SER A 39 6.92 -9.96 12.73
C SER A 39 6.69 -11.33 13.38
N ALA A 40 5.53 -11.52 14.02
CA ALA A 40 5.15 -12.76 14.69
C ALA A 40 4.53 -13.81 13.76
N LEU A 41 4.35 -13.52 12.46
CA LEU A 41 3.65 -14.39 11.52
C LEU A 41 4.56 -15.47 10.92
N ASN A 42 3.97 -16.62 10.59
CA ASN A 42 4.62 -17.65 9.78
C ASN A 42 4.48 -17.34 8.29
N TYR A 43 5.50 -16.73 7.69
CA TYR A 43 5.49 -16.37 6.26
C TYR A 43 5.59 -17.55 5.28
N CYS A 44 5.83 -18.76 5.78
CA CYS A 44 5.74 -19.98 4.96
C CYS A 44 4.28 -20.43 4.75
N GLU A 45 3.35 -19.95 5.59
CA GLU A 45 1.92 -20.23 5.47
C GLU A 45 1.24 -19.14 4.63
N LEU A 46 1.29 -19.32 3.31
CA LEU A 46 0.67 -18.36 2.39
C LEU A 46 -0.86 -18.38 2.50
N PRO A 47 -1.53 -17.20 2.50
CA PRO A 47 -2.99 -17.14 2.43
C PRO A 47 -3.55 -17.85 1.20
N PRO A 48 -4.74 -18.48 1.28
CA PRO A 48 -5.38 -19.10 0.14
C PRO A 48 -5.80 -18.04 -0.89
N LEU A 49 -5.76 -18.41 -2.18
CA LEU A 49 -6.22 -17.59 -3.31
C LEU A 49 -7.31 -18.34 -4.10
N ASP A 50 -8.35 -18.77 -3.38
CA ASP A 50 -9.43 -19.63 -3.89
C ASP A 50 -10.72 -18.87 -4.23
N GLY A 51 -10.72 -17.55 -4.09
CA GLY A 51 -11.86 -16.67 -4.37
C GLY A 51 -12.96 -16.69 -3.31
N SER A 52 -12.75 -17.29 -2.13
CA SER A 52 -13.77 -17.42 -1.07
C SER A 52 -13.98 -16.18 -0.19
N GLY A 53 -12.98 -15.30 -0.13
CA GLY A 53 -12.92 -14.05 0.63
C GLY A 53 -13.14 -12.80 -0.21
N LYS A 54 -12.51 -11.68 0.17
CA LYS A 54 -12.66 -10.38 -0.50
C LYS A 54 -11.90 -10.31 -1.82
N LEU A 55 -12.34 -9.40 -2.68
CA LEU A 55 -11.56 -8.95 -3.84
C LEU A 55 -10.53 -7.90 -3.39
N ALA A 56 -9.44 -7.78 -4.14
CA ALA A 56 -8.37 -6.84 -3.84
C ALA A 56 -8.84 -5.38 -3.90
N VAL A 57 -9.84 -5.10 -4.74
CA VAL A 57 -10.49 -3.79 -4.90
C VAL A 57 -11.36 -3.41 -3.69
N ASP A 58 -11.87 -4.40 -2.95
CA ASP A 58 -12.71 -4.17 -1.76
C ASP A 58 -11.87 -3.82 -0.52
N ILE A 59 -10.56 -4.01 -0.59
CA ILE A 59 -9.63 -3.63 0.48
C ILE A 59 -9.18 -2.20 0.22
N PRO A 60 -9.34 -1.25 1.17
CA PRO A 60 -8.88 0.11 0.98
C PRO A 60 -7.38 0.21 0.68
N LYS A 61 -7.00 1.23 -0.10
CA LYS A 61 -5.60 1.59 -0.28
C LYS A 61 -5.14 2.43 0.90
N GLY A 62 -4.00 2.06 1.49
CA GLY A 62 -3.38 2.88 2.51
C GLY A 62 -2.64 4.08 1.95
N ASN A 63 -2.67 5.16 2.70
CA ASN A 63 -1.71 6.25 2.58
C ASN A 63 -0.81 6.17 3.81
N THR A 64 0.50 6.33 3.64
CA THR A 64 1.47 6.41 4.74
C THR A 64 1.96 7.86 4.92
N PRO A 65 1.18 8.75 5.56
CA PRO A 65 1.71 10.02 6.05
C PRO A 65 2.95 9.77 6.92
N GLY A 66 4.04 10.50 6.70
CA GLY A 66 5.31 10.28 7.40
C GLY A 66 6.25 9.25 6.74
N CYS A 67 5.84 8.62 5.64
CA CYS A 67 6.65 7.74 4.78
C CYS A 67 7.12 6.40 5.38
N SER A 68 6.77 6.04 6.61
CA SER A 68 7.12 4.73 7.21
C SER A 68 6.12 4.29 8.27
N TYR A 69 6.08 2.97 8.53
CA TYR A 69 5.44 2.42 9.73
C TYR A 69 6.44 2.39 10.89
N GLU A 70 5.95 2.48 12.14
CA GLU A 70 6.80 2.36 13.33
C GLU A 70 7.23 0.92 13.62
N HIS A 71 6.43 -0.04 13.14
CA HIS A 71 6.66 -1.48 13.24
C HIS A 71 6.05 -2.17 12.02
N PHE A 72 6.34 -3.45 11.84
CA PHE A 72 5.81 -4.25 10.75
C PHE A 72 4.32 -4.55 11.00
N PRO A 73 3.37 -3.96 10.25
CA PRO A 73 1.94 -4.18 10.48
C PRO A 73 1.54 -5.61 10.04
N LEU A 74 0.32 -6.04 10.37
CA LEU A 74 -0.25 -7.25 9.77
C LEU A 74 -0.38 -7.11 8.23
N PRO A 75 -0.52 -8.23 7.49
CA PRO A 75 -0.73 -8.19 6.04
C PRO A 75 -1.97 -7.39 5.66
N ILE A 76 -1.82 -6.43 4.74
CA ILE A 76 -2.91 -5.57 4.24
C ILE A 76 -3.94 -6.40 3.46
N LEU A 77 -3.50 -7.41 2.72
CA LEU A 77 -4.33 -8.27 1.88
C LEU A 77 -4.79 -9.54 2.61
N ARG A 78 -4.70 -9.62 3.95
CA ARG A 78 -5.05 -10.81 4.73
C ARG A 78 -6.46 -11.38 4.51
N GLU A 79 -7.41 -10.54 4.11
CA GLU A 79 -8.81 -10.94 3.86
C GLU A 79 -9.10 -11.21 2.37
N CYS A 80 -8.11 -10.98 1.51
CA CYS A 80 -8.22 -11.17 0.09
C CYS A 80 -7.87 -12.61 -0.28
N THR A 81 -8.69 -13.20 -1.16
CA THR A 81 -8.43 -14.53 -1.72
C THR A 81 -8.62 -14.56 -3.23
N GLU A 82 -8.78 -13.40 -3.86
CA GLU A 82 -8.87 -13.27 -5.30
C GLU A 82 -7.66 -13.94 -5.98
N PRO A 83 -7.87 -14.90 -6.90
CA PRO A 83 -6.78 -15.58 -7.60
C PRO A 83 -5.82 -14.60 -8.27
N LEU A 84 -4.54 -14.96 -8.36
CA LEU A 84 -3.60 -14.21 -9.18
C LEU A 84 -3.98 -14.31 -10.66
N PRO A 85 -3.64 -13.30 -11.48
CA PRO A 85 -3.65 -13.43 -12.94
C PRO A 85 -2.83 -14.65 -13.39
N ASP A 86 -3.28 -15.32 -14.45
CA ASP A 86 -2.64 -16.56 -14.96
C ASP A 86 -1.17 -16.36 -15.36
N ASP A 87 -0.77 -15.13 -15.71
CA ASP A 87 0.57 -14.75 -16.13
C ASP A 87 1.44 -14.18 -14.99
N ALA A 88 0.93 -14.12 -13.76
CA ALA A 88 1.64 -13.61 -12.61
C ALA A 88 2.38 -14.73 -11.85
N ASP A 89 3.68 -14.53 -11.63
CA ASP A 89 4.43 -15.35 -10.69
C ASP A 89 3.97 -15.06 -9.24
N ASP A 90 3.82 -16.13 -8.45
CA ASP A 90 3.55 -16.03 -7.01
C ASP A 90 4.87 -15.78 -6.26
N ILE A 91 5.10 -14.51 -5.93
CA ILE A 91 6.25 -13.99 -5.19
C ILE A 91 5.88 -13.58 -3.76
N ARG A 92 4.74 -14.05 -3.25
CA ARG A 92 4.30 -13.74 -1.87
C ARG A 92 5.27 -14.31 -0.85
N GLY A 93 5.48 -13.56 0.23
CA GLY A 93 6.29 -14.00 1.36
C GLY A 93 7.19 -12.89 1.90
N LEU A 94 8.17 -13.32 2.69
CA LEU A 94 9.19 -12.45 3.26
C LEU A 94 10.50 -12.61 2.47
N TRP A 95 11.03 -11.49 2.00
CA TRP A 95 12.22 -11.43 1.17
C TRP A 95 13.36 -10.78 1.94
N LEU A 96 14.58 -11.31 1.75
CA LEU A 96 15.81 -10.76 2.32
C LEU A 96 16.76 -10.40 1.17
N GLY A 97 17.21 -9.15 1.14
CA GLY A 97 18.30 -8.73 0.27
C GLY A 97 19.60 -9.41 0.70
N VAL A 98 20.16 -10.26 -0.15
CA VAL A 98 21.39 -11.02 0.15
C VAL A 98 22.65 -10.43 -0.48
N GLU A 99 22.50 -9.64 -1.53
CA GLU A 99 23.61 -9.01 -2.28
C GLU A 99 23.23 -7.61 -2.76
N GLY A 100 24.24 -6.80 -3.13
CA GLY A 100 24.04 -5.44 -3.65
C GLY A 100 23.78 -4.38 -2.58
N GLY A 101 23.23 -3.23 -3.00
CA GLY A 101 23.06 -2.04 -2.15
C GLY A 101 22.01 -2.14 -1.04
N HIS A 102 21.19 -3.20 -1.06
CA HIS A 102 20.11 -3.45 -0.09
C HIS A 102 20.36 -4.74 0.71
N THR A 103 21.62 -5.15 0.87
CA THR A 103 21.97 -6.33 1.67
C THR A 103 21.47 -6.16 3.11
N GLY A 104 20.73 -7.15 3.62
CA GLY A 104 20.08 -7.12 4.94
C GLY A 104 18.69 -6.48 4.97
N HIS A 105 18.23 -5.90 3.86
CA HIS A 105 16.88 -5.33 3.76
C HIS A 105 15.82 -6.44 3.74
N VAL A 106 14.74 -6.26 4.49
CA VAL A 106 13.63 -7.21 4.56
C VAL A 106 12.38 -6.56 4.02
N GLU A 107 11.71 -7.24 3.10
CA GLU A 107 10.43 -6.81 2.54
C GLU A 107 9.41 -7.92 2.65
N ARG A 108 8.18 -7.58 2.99
CA ARG A 108 7.03 -8.46 2.81
C ARG A 108 6.34 -8.12 1.51
N ILE A 109 6.15 -9.12 0.67
CA ILE A 109 5.36 -9.04 -0.56
C ILE A 109 4.04 -9.78 -0.36
N GLU A 110 2.94 -9.08 -0.61
CA GLU A 110 1.58 -9.63 -0.63
C GLU A 110 1.02 -9.47 -2.06
N GLN A 111 0.35 -10.50 -2.57
CA GLN A 111 -0.33 -10.49 -3.87
C GLN A 111 -1.72 -11.08 -3.70
N CYS A 112 -2.70 -10.44 -4.34
CA CYS A 112 -4.07 -10.95 -4.45
C CYS A 112 -4.77 -10.19 -5.57
N GLY A 113 -5.44 -10.90 -6.49
CA GLY A 113 -5.90 -10.29 -7.74
C GLY A 113 -4.78 -9.52 -8.46
N GLU A 114 -5.10 -8.34 -8.99
CA GLU A 114 -4.13 -7.45 -9.64
C GLU A 114 -3.35 -6.55 -8.66
N ARG A 115 -3.46 -6.78 -7.35
CA ARG A 115 -2.84 -5.91 -6.34
C ARG A 115 -1.60 -6.54 -5.72
N VAL A 116 -0.54 -5.74 -5.68
CA VAL A 116 0.69 -6.02 -4.93
C VAL A 116 0.86 -5.01 -3.81
N VAL A 117 1.21 -5.49 -2.62
CA VAL A 117 1.61 -4.65 -1.49
C VAL A 117 3.02 -5.04 -1.08
N VAL A 118 3.91 -4.05 -0.97
CA VAL A 118 5.28 -4.21 -0.47
C VAL A 118 5.40 -3.42 0.82
N THR A 119 5.82 -4.07 1.89
CA THR A 119 6.04 -3.46 3.21
C THR A 119 7.48 -3.70 3.66
N THR A 120 8.15 -2.64 4.11
CA THR A 120 9.50 -2.66 4.70
C THR A 120 9.49 -2.19 6.14
#